data_AF-A0A074JJC6-F1
#
_entry.id   AF-A0A074JJC6-F1
#
_cell.length_a   1.000
_cell.length_b   1.000
_cell.length_c   1.000
_cell.angle_alpha   90.00
_cell.angle_beta   90.00
_cell.angle_gamma   90.00
#
_symmetry.space_group_name_H-M   'P 1'
#
loop_
_entity.id
_entity.type
_entity.pdbx_description
1 polymer ?
#
loop_
_entity_poly.entity_id
_entity_poly.type
_entity_poly.pdbx_seq_one_letter_code
_entity_poly.pdbx_strand_id
1 'polypeptide(L)' 'MQMLINSDLMTPVFVNASQLDWIASPTAGVDRKMLYREGSEVARATSIVGVVT' A
#
# COMPACT_ATOMS: atom_id res chain seq x y z
N MET A 1 -7.73 -13.17 -7.80
CA MET A 1 -7.37 -13.31 -6.36
C MET A 1 -7.45 -11.94 -5.70
N GLN A 2 -8.08 -11.84 -4.54
CA GLN A 2 -8.24 -10.56 -3.83
C GLN A 2 -6.99 -10.27 -2.98
N MET A 3 -6.44 -9.06 -3.09
CA MET A 3 -5.34 -8.62 -2.24
C MET A 3 -5.91 -7.86 -1.05
N LEU A 4 -5.62 -8.35 0.15
CA LEU A 4 -6.06 -7.77 1.43
C LEU A 4 -4.83 -7.44 2.28
N ILE A 5 -4.71 -6.19 2.70
CA ILE A 5 -3.68 -5.71 3.63
C ILE A 5 -4.38 -4.83 4.65
N ASN A 6 -4.30 -5.17 5.94
CA ASN A 6 -4.87 -4.41 7.05
C ASN A 6 -6.33 -4.00 6.81
N SER A 7 -7.12 -4.87 6.14
CA SER A 7 -8.43 -4.52 5.59
C SER A 7 -9.55 -4.44 6.63
N ASP A 8 -9.35 -5.01 7.82
CA ASP A 8 -10.29 -4.90 8.92
C ASP A 8 -10.13 -3.55 9.62
N LEU A 9 -11.13 -2.67 9.45
CA LEU A 9 -11.14 -1.32 10.01
C LEU A 9 -11.58 -1.27 11.48
N MET A 10 -12.06 -2.38 12.05
CA MET A 10 -12.42 -2.47 13.47
C MET A 10 -11.21 -2.80 14.34
N THR A 11 -10.13 -3.27 13.72
CA THR A 11 -8.89 -3.64 14.41
C THR A 11 -7.83 -2.54 14.21
N PRO A 12 -7.29 -1.94 15.28
CA PRO A 12 -6.20 -0.97 15.15
C PRO A 12 -4.93 -1.66 14.65
N VAL A 13 -4.24 -1.02 13.70
CA VAL A 13 -2.97 -1.52 13.15
C VAL A 13 -1.90 -0.43 13.23
N PHE A 14 -0.71 -0.81 13.70
CA PHE A 14 0.47 0.04 13.73
C PHE A 14 1.48 -0.48 12.72
N VAL A 15 1.91 0.38 11.79
CA VAL A 15 2.85 0.02 10.73
C VAL A 15 4.10 0.86 10.84
N ASN A 16 5.26 0.22 11.03
CA ASN A 16 6.54 0.90 10.90
C ASN A 16 6.95 0.99 9.43
N ALA A 17 6.56 2.09 8.78
CA ALA A 17 6.79 2.27 7.35
C ALA A 17 8.28 2.29 6.94
N SER A 18 9.21 2.53 7.87
CA SER A 18 10.65 2.48 7.56
C SER A 18 11.14 1.07 7.26
N GLN A 19 10.48 0.05 7.81
CA GLN A 19 10.84 -1.36 7.66
C GLN A 19 10.18 -2.05 6.47
N LEU A 20 9.25 -1.37 5.78
CA LEU A 20 8.62 -1.91 4.58
C LEU A 20 9.49 -1.66 3.35
N ASP A 21 9.55 -2.62 2.44
CA ASP A 21 10.21 -2.44 1.16
C ASP A 21 9.41 -1.48 0.26
N TRP A 22 10.13 -0.71 -0.54
CA TRP A 22 9.54 0.04 -1.64
C TRP A 22 9.17 -0.91 -2.77
N ILE A 23 7.98 -0.74 -3.33
CA ILE A 23 7.46 -1.55 -4.43
C ILE A 23 7.03 -0.60 -5.55
N ALA A 24 7.34 -0.95 -6.80
CA ALA A 24 6.94 -0.16 -7.95
C ALA A 24 5.42 0.11 -7.96
N SER A 25 5.06 1.36 -8.19
CA SER A 25 3.69 1.78 -8.47
C SER A 25 3.34 1.55 -9.94
N PRO A 26 2.06 1.37 -10.30
CA PRO A 26 1.63 1.40 -11.69
C PRO A 26 1.95 2.71 -12.42
N THR A 27 2.07 3.81 -11.67
CA THR A 27 2.56 5.09 -12.19
C THR A 27 4.07 5.03 -12.36
N ALA A 28 4.56 5.25 -13.59
CA ALA A 28 5.99 5.24 -13.90
C ALA A 28 6.76 6.26 -13.03
N GLY A 29 7.93 5.84 -12.53
CA GLY A 29 8.80 6.69 -11.70
C GLY A 29 8.30 6.89 -10.26
N VAL A 30 7.27 6.15 -9.84
CA VAL A 30 6.75 6.22 -8.48
C VAL A 30 6.91 4.87 -7.80
N ASP A 31 7.52 4.87 -6.63
CA ASP A 31 7.51 3.73 -5.72
C ASP A 31 6.50 3.95 -4.59
N ARG A 32 6.02 2.86 -4.02
CA ARG A 32 5.05 2.89 -2.93
C ARG A 32 5.30 1.85 -1.85
N LYS A 33 4.89 2.19 -0.63
CA LYS A 33 4.75 1.25 0.50
C LYS A 33 3.27 1.12 0.84
N MET A 34 2.70 -0.08 0.69
CA MET A 34 1.27 -0.32 0.91
C MET A 34 0.98 -0.48 2.41
N LEU A 35 0.11 0.38 2.95
CA LEU A 35 -0.31 0.35 4.35
C LEU A 35 -1.68 -0.31 4.52
N TYR A 36 -2.54 -0.17 3.53
CA TYR A 36 -3.89 -0.73 3.52
C TYR A 36 -4.27 -1.09 2.08
N ARG A 37 -4.94 -2.22 1.90
CA ARG A 37 -5.54 -2.60 0.62
C ARG A 37 -6.78 -3.46 0.83
N GLU A 38 -7.82 -3.10 0.09
CA GLU A 38 -9.01 -3.92 -0.07
C GLU A 38 -9.40 -3.90 -1.55
N GLY A 39 -9.26 -5.04 -2.23
CA GLY A 39 -9.75 -5.20 -3.60
C GLY A 39 -8.66 -5.38 -4.67
N SER A 40 -9.12 -5.43 -5.93
CA SER A 40 -8.30 -5.56 -7.15
C SER A 40 -8.40 -4.33 -8.05
N GLU A 41 -8.99 -4.41 -9.25
CA GLU A 41 -8.87 -3.40 -10.33
C GLU A 41 -9.50 -2.02 -10.00
N VAL A 42 -10.53 -2.01 -9.15
CA VAL A 42 -11.00 -0.82 -8.43
C VAL A 42 -10.97 -1.15 -6.95
N ALA A 43 -9.94 -0.67 -6.25
CA ALA A 43 -9.66 -1.02 -4.86
C ALA A 43 -9.43 0.23 -4.01
N ARG A 44 -9.86 0.17 -2.75
CA ARG A 44 -9.46 1.16 -1.75
C ARG A 44 -8.04 0.81 -1.31
N ALA A 45 -7.14 1.77 -1.41
CA ALA A 45 -5.75 1.58 -0.99
C ALA A 45 -5.21 2.86 -0.35
N THR A 46 -4.37 2.68 0.68
CA THR A 46 -3.57 3.75 1.27
C THR A 46 -2.10 3.36 1.20
N SER A 47 -1.28 4.26 0.69
CA SER A 47 0.16 4.03 0.53
C SER A 47 0.97 5.30 0.73
N ILE A 48 2.21 5.15 1.21
CA ILE A 48 3.23 6.19 1.09
C ILE A 48 3.81 6.09 -0.32
N VAL A 49 3.94 7.23 -1.00
CA VAL A 49 4.51 7.30 -2.35
C VAL A 49 5.79 8.11 -2.34
N GLY A 50 6.77 7.66 -3.11
CA GLY A 50 8.04 8.34 -3.33
C GLY A 50 8.31 8.47 -4.82
N VAL A 51 8.84 9.61 -5.24
CA VAL A 51 9.32 9.80 -6.61
C VAL A 51 10.73 9.25 -6.70
N VAL A 52 10.97 8.41 -7.71
CA VAL A 52 12.31 7.93 -8.07
C VAL A 52 12.77 8.78 -9.26
N THR A 53 13.94 9.42 -9.13
CA THR A 53 14.54 10.25 -10.20
C THR A 53 15.61 9.45 -10.92
#